data_AF-A0A2D8ESA2-F1
#
_entry.id   AF-A0A2D8ESA2-F1
#
_cell.length_a   1.000
_cell.length_b   1.000
_cell.length_c   1.000
_cell.angle_alpha   90.00
_cell.angle_beta   90.00
_cell.angle_gamma   90.00
#
_symmetry.space_group_name_H-M   'P 1'
#
loop_
_entity.id
_entity.type
_entity.pdbx_description
1 polymer ?
#
loop_
_entity_poly.entity_id
_entity_poly.type
_entity_poly.pdbx_seq_one_letter_code
_entity_poly.pdbx_strand_id
1 'polypeptide(L)'
;MILGLDISTSITGYTILDNDGNIIVCNHIDLRKEKNFFLKCSAVEGRLAAIRNEYFIERIYIEQSLQSFRSGFSSAQTLSLLSKINGIVSWICYNLFGIEPEYIAATSARKLCGIKVPKGQKAKDVALQFVVDNVPSFAIEYTRHGNPKAGYADRSDSYVIAKAGLIRESKET
;
A
#
# COMPACT_ATOMS: atom_id res chain seq x y z
N MET A 1 12.77 -5.18 9.63
CA MET A 1 11.34 -5.29 9.20
C MET A 1 11.12 -4.58 7.88
N ILE A 2 10.12 -4.98 7.11
CA ILE A 2 9.76 -4.39 5.80
C ILE A 2 8.48 -3.58 5.92
N LEU A 3 8.49 -2.33 5.45
CA LEU A 3 7.31 -1.47 5.34
C LEU A 3 6.82 -1.42 3.88
N GLY A 4 5.57 -1.83 3.63
CA GLY A 4 4.89 -1.67 2.34
C GLY A 4 3.81 -0.60 2.40
N LEU A 5 3.72 0.25 1.36
CA LEU A 5 2.73 1.34 1.26
C LEU A 5 1.92 1.29 -0.04
N ASP A 6 0.59 1.43 0.08
CA ASP A 6 -0.33 1.79 -1.01
C ASP A 6 -0.82 3.23 -0.79
N ILE A 7 -0.24 4.19 -1.51
CA ILE A 7 -0.40 5.62 -1.25
C ILE A 7 -1.52 6.20 -2.11
N SER A 8 -2.50 6.83 -1.47
CA SER A 8 -3.60 7.50 -2.14
C SER A 8 -4.08 8.71 -1.34
N THR A 9 -4.73 9.65 -2.02
CA THR A 9 -5.31 10.85 -1.39
C THR A 9 -6.60 10.58 -0.63
N SER A 10 -7.21 9.40 -0.77
CA SER A 10 -8.41 9.02 -0.02
C SER A 10 -8.07 8.15 1.17
N ILE A 11 -7.40 7.04 0.93
CA ILE A 11 -7.00 6.09 1.97
C ILE A 11 -5.61 5.61 1.61
N THR A 12 -4.66 5.71 2.54
CA THR A 12 -3.31 5.15 2.36
C THR A 12 -3.17 3.90 3.21
N GLY A 13 -2.93 2.75 2.59
CA GLY A 13 -2.67 1.48 3.26
C GLY A 13 -1.19 1.36 3.64
N TYR A 14 -0.91 0.76 4.79
CA TYR A 14 0.45 0.42 5.20
C TYR A 14 0.50 -0.94 5.89
N THR A 15 1.56 -1.69 5.61
CA THR A 15 1.82 -3.00 6.22
C THR A 15 3.28 -3.11 6.65
N ILE A 16 3.52 -3.64 7.84
CA ILE A 16 4.83 -3.99 8.35
C ILE A 16 4.91 -5.50 8.48
N LEU A 17 5.91 -6.08 7.82
CA LEU A 17 6.25 -7.50 7.92
C LEU A 17 7.55 -7.67 8.70
N ASP A 18 7.63 -8.73 9.50
CA ASP A 18 8.92 -9.22 9.99
C ASP A 18 9.69 -9.96 8.87
N ASN A 19 10.88 -10.46 9.21
CA ASN A 19 11.76 -11.13 8.24
C ASN A 19 11.25 -12.53 7.83
N ASP A 20 10.35 -13.11 8.61
CA ASP A 20 9.68 -14.38 8.30
C ASP A 20 8.40 -14.16 7.45
N GLY A 21 8.01 -12.90 7.28
CA GLY A 21 6.84 -12.49 6.52
C GLY A 21 5.53 -12.53 7.30
N ASN A 22 5.58 -12.56 8.63
CA ASN A 22 4.40 -12.40 9.47
C ASN A 22 3.98 -10.93 9.51
N ILE A 23 2.67 -10.69 9.57
CA ILE A 23 2.12 -9.34 9.72
C ILE A 23 2.33 -8.87 11.16
N ILE A 24 3.15 -7.83 11.33
CA ILE A 24 3.29 -7.08 12.58
C ILE A 24 2.20 -6.00 12.66
N VAL A 25 2.00 -5.27 11.56
CA VAL A 25 0.94 -4.28 11.42
C VAL A 25 0.38 -4.34 10.01
N CYS A 26 -0.94 -4.26 9.85
CA CYS A 26 -1.59 -4.05 8.57
C CYS A 26 -2.80 -3.16 8.76
N ASN A 27 -2.70 -1.88 8.39
CA ASN A 27 -3.74 -0.89 8.66
C ASN A 27 -3.74 0.23 7.60
N HIS A 28 -4.54 1.27 7.80
CA HIS A 28 -4.70 2.35 6.85
C HIS A 28 -4.84 3.71 7.54
N ILE A 29 -4.68 4.77 6.76
CA ILE A 29 -4.89 6.16 7.14
C ILE A 29 -6.06 6.67 6.29
N ASP A 30 -7.20 6.98 6.92
CA ASP A 30 -8.37 7.54 6.24
C ASP A 30 -8.25 9.06 6.10
N LEU A 31 -7.97 9.51 4.87
CA LEU A 31 -7.74 10.90 4.51
C LEU A 31 -8.97 11.56 3.86
N ARG A 32 -10.10 10.85 3.78
CA ARG A 32 -11.30 11.33 3.06
C ARG A 32 -11.93 12.56 3.71
N LYS A 33 -11.80 12.70 5.03
CA LYS A 33 -12.33 13.85 5.78
C LYS A 33 -11.45 15.10 5.67
N GLU A 34 -10.17 14.92 5.34
CA GLU A 34 -9.25 16.03 5.11
C GLU A 34 -9.40 16.52 3.66
N LYS A 35 -9.50 17.84 3.47
CA LYS A 35 -9.65 18.45 2.14
C LYS A 35 -8.36 19.10 1.68
N ASN A 36 -7.55 19.61 2.60
CA ASN A 36 -6.29 20.25 2.28
C ASN A 36 -5.23 19.21 1.93
N PHE A 37 -4.60 19.39 0.77
CA PHE A 37 -3.60 18.45 0.25
C PHE A 37 -2.37 18.28 1.15
N PHE A 38 -1.86 19.37 1.71
CA PHE A 38 -0.68 19.31 2.58
C PHE A 38 -1.01 18.69 3.94
N LEU A 39 -2.19 18.96 4.49
CA LEU A 39 -2.64 18.29 5.72
C LEU A 39 -2.80 16.79 5.54
N LYS A 40 -3.17 16.31 4.34
CA LYS A 40 -3.11 14.86 4.03
C LYS A 40 -1.69 14.33 4.11
N CYS A 41 -0.73 15.04 3.54
CA CYS A 41 0.68 14.65 3.60
C CYS A 41 1.19 14.65 5.06
N SER A 42 0.84 15.66 5.85
CA SER A 42 1.20 15.74 7.28
C SER A 42 0.56 14.62 8.11
N ALA A 43 -0.68 14.20 7.79
CA ALA A 43 -1.30 13.07 8.45
C ALA A 43 -0.56 11.75 8.17
N VAL A 44 -0.10 11.55 6.93
CA VAL A 44 0.74 10.41 6.56
C VAL A 44 2.11 10.48 7.25
N GLU A 45 2.76 11.65 7.23
CA GLU A 45 4.03 11.90 7.93
C GLU A 45 3.93 11.59 9.43
N GLY A 46 2.88 12.06 10.11
CA GLY A 46 2.67 11.80 11.53
C GLY A 46 2.58 10.31 11.83
N ARG A 47 1.91 9.52 10.97
CA ARG A 47 1.86 8.06 11.13
C ARG A 47 3.21 7.39 10.85
N LEU A 48 3.92 7.83 9.80
CA LEU A 48 5.25 7.30 9.48
C LEU A 48 6.28 7.61 10.57
N ALA A 49 6.21 8.80 11.18
CA ALA A 49 7.05 9.17 12.32
C ALA A 49 6.77 8.28 13.55
N ALA A 50 5.49 7.97 13.82
CA ALA A 50 5.13 7.02 14.86
C ALA A 50 5.69 5.61 14.56
N ILE A 51 5.54 5.12 13.32
CA ILE A 51 6.09 3.84 12.88
C ILE A 51 7.61 3.78 13.07
N ARG A 52 8.34 4.84 12.73
CA ARG A 52 9.79 4.94 12.94
C ARG A 52 10.19 4.76 14.39
N ASN A 53 9.40 5.28 15.33
CA ASN A 53 9.67 5.19 16.76
C ASN A 53 9.24 3.83 17.34
N GLU A 54 8.21 3.20 16.75
CA GLU A 54 7.63 1.93 17.19
C GLU A 54 8.38 0.70 16.64
N TYR A 55 8.99 0.80 15.45
CA TYR A 55 9.52 -0.35 14.71
C TYR A 55 10.87 -0.05 14.04
N PHE A 56 11.74 -1.05 14.01
CA PHE A 56 12.99 -1.00 13.26
C PHE A 56 12.76 -1.41 11.79
N ILE A 57 12.49 -0.41 10.95
CA ILE A 57 12.29 -0.58 9.51
C ILE A 57 13.64 -0.62 8.79
N GLU A 58 13.85 -1.65 7.97
CA GLU A 58 15.10 -1.87 7.22
C GLU A 58 14.91 -1.68 5.71
N ARG A 59 13.70 -1.92 5.21
CA ARG A 59 13.31 -1.77 3.80
C ARG A 59 11.94 -1.12 3.68
N ILE A 60 11.78 -0.29 2.64
CA ILE A 60 10.51 0.37 2.32
C ILE A 60 10.16 0.10 0.87
N TYR A 61 8.96 -0.43 0.62
CA TYR A 61 8.41 -0.62 -0.71
C TYR A 61 7.11 0.16 -0.89
N ILE A 62 6.98 0.78 -2.05
CA ILE A 62 5.84 1.65 -2.39
C ILE A 62 5.20 1.16 -3.69
N GLU A 63 3.87 1.14 -3.75
CA GLU A 63 3.16 0.94 -5.03
C GLU A 63 3.53 2.06 -6.02
N GLN A 64 4.03 1.66 -7.19
CA GLN A 64 4.38 2.60 -8.25
C GLN A 64 3.15 3.30 -8.81
N SER A 65 3.18 4.64 -8.90
CA SER A 65 2.11 5.42 -9.53
C SER A 65 1.94 5.09 -11.01
N LEU A 66 0.69 4.99 -11.47
CA LEU A 66 0.36 4.78 -12.88
C LEU A 66 0.79 5.99 -13.73
N GLN A 67 1.62 5.75 -14.76
CA GLN A 67 2.12 6.80 -15.66
C GLN A 67 1.31 6.92 -16.98
N SER A 68 0.30 6.06 -17.19
CA SER A 68 -0.37 5.93 -18.49
C SER A 68 -1.58 6.85 -18.61
N PHE A 69 -1.45 7.93 -19.38
CA PHE A 69 -2.58 8.77 -19.82
C PHE A 69 -3.24 8.13 -21.05
N ARG A 70 -4.36 7.42 -20.87
CA ARG A 70 -5.16 6.84 -21.96
C ARG A 70 -6.64 7.16 -21.76
N SER A 71 -7.38 7.30 -22.86
CA SER A 71 -8.83 7.48 -22.81
C SER A 71 -9.51 6.28 -22.14
N GLY A 72 -10.53 6.53 -21.31
CA GLY A 72 -11.26 5.50 -20.55
C GLY A 72 -10.65 5.09 -19.20
N PHE A 73 -9.54 5.71 -18.77
CA PHE A 73 -8.92 5.51 -17.46
C PHE A 73 -9.17 6.71 -16.52
N SER A 74 -8.57 6.69 -15.32
CA SER A 74 -8.58 7.81 -14.37
C SER A 74 -8.22 9.13 -15.08
N SER A 75 -8.89 10.22 -14.70
CA SER A 75 -8.64 11.53 -15.30
C SER A 75 -7.17 11.94 -15.12
N ALA A 76 -6.65 12.75 -16.05
CA ALA A 76 -5.30 13.29 -15.94
C ALA A 76 -5.07 14.05 -14.62
N GLN A 77 -6.13 14.68 -14.09
CA GLN A 77 -6.12 15.35 -12.79
C GLN A 77 -5.90 14.34 -11.65
N THR A 78 -6.64 13.23 -11.63
CA THR A 78 -6.48 12.17 -10.61
C THR A 78 -5.10 11.54 -10.68
N LEU A 79 -4.61 11.20 -11.87
CA LEU A 79 -3.28 10.63 -12.04
C LEU A 79 -2.17 11.59 -11.57
N SER A 80 -2.28 12.87 -11.93
CA SER A 80 -1.34 13.90 -11.48
C SER A 80 -1.35 14.07 -9.96
N LEU A 81 -2.54 14.01 -9.34
CA LEU A 81 -2.69 14.12 -7.90
C LEU A 81 -2.09 12.92 -7.16
N LEU A 82 -2.31 11.70 -7.68
CA LEU A 82 -1.72 10.47 -7.13
C LEU A 82 -0.19 10.49 -7.23
N SER A 83 0.36 10.85 -8.39
CA SER A 83 1.82 10.98 -8.57
C SER A 83 2.42 12.03 -7.63
N LYS A 84 1.72 13.16 -7.41
CA LYS A 84 2.18 14.22 -6.48
C LYS A 84 2.27 13.71 -5.04
N ILE A 85 1.21 13.09 -4.51
CA ILE A 85 1.23 12.59 -3.13
C ILE A 85 2.21 11.44 -2.97
N ASN A 86 2.31 10.54 -3.97
CA ASN A 86 3.27 9.44 -3.96
C ASN A 86 4.70 9.98 -3.84
N GLY A 87 5.10 10.95 -4.67
CA GLY A 87 6.42 11.57 -4.58
C GLY A 87 6.70 12.27 -3.25
N ILE A 88 5.72 12.97 -2.67
CA ILE A 88 5.87 13.64 -1.37
C ILE A 88 6.03 12.61 -0.25
N VAL A 89 5.20 11.56 -0.23
CA VAL A 89 5.27 10.52 0.81
C VAL A 89 6.55 9.69 0.67
N SER A 90 7.03 9.43 -0.55
CA SER A 90 8.34 8.81 -0.77
C SER A 90 9.47 9.66 -0.20
N TRP A 91 9.45 10.98 -0.42
CA TRP A 91 10.41 11.90 0.17
C TRP A 91 10.33 11.92 1.71
N ILE A 92 9.12 11.91 2.27
CA ILE A 92 8.91 11.78 3.72
C ILE A 92 9.52 10.49 4.25
N CYS A 93 9.33 9.35 3.56
CA CYS A 93 9.94 8.09 3.93
C CYS A 93 11.47 8.19 3.94
N TYR A 94 12.07 8.71 2.87
CA TYR A 94 13.51 8.92 2.80
C TYR A 94 14.03 9.79 3.97
N ASN A 95 13.37 10.91 4.23
CA ASN A 95 13.79 11.87 5.25
C ASN A 95 13.62 11.33 6.68
N LEU A 96 12.54 10.59 6.96
CA LEU A 96 12.29 10.04 8.30
C LEU A 96 13.16 8.82 8.58
N PHE A 97 13.30 7.90 7.62
CA PHE A 97 13.94 6.60 7.86
C PHE A 97 15.41 6.57 7.43
N GLY A 98 15.86 7.50 6.57
CA GLY A 98 17.19 7.42 5.95
C GLY A 98 17.32 6.28 4.95
N ILE A 99 16.19 5.73 4.49
CA ILE A 99 16.09 4.57 3.59
C ILE A 99 15.47 5.04 2.28
N GLU A 100 16.12 4.75 1.16
CA GLU A 100 15.55 4.99 -0.16
C GLU A 100 14.39 4.01 -0.42
N PRO A 101 13.15 4.49 -0.64
CA PRO A 101 12.04 3.60 -0.95
C PRO A 101 12.16 2.99 -2.35
N GLU A 102 11.90 1.70 -2.45
CA GLU A 102 11.81 1.00 -3.73
C GLU A 102 10.36 0.96 -4.24
N TYR A 103 10.20 1.02 -5.56
CA TYR A 103 8.88 1.00 -6.18
C TYR A 103 8.57 -0.33 -6.83
N ILE A 104 7.37 -0.84 -6.59
CA ILE A 104 6.87 -2.06 -7.25
C ILE A 104 5.57 -1.73 -7.97
N ALA A 105 5.49 -2.04 -9.26
CA ALA A 105 4.24 -1.96 -10.00
C ALA A 105 3.22 -2.94 -9.42
N ALA A 106 1.97 -2.51 -9.23
CA ALA A 106 0.91 -3.33 -8.63
C ALA A 106 0.71 -4.69 -9.34
N THR A 107 0.86 -4.73 -10.66
CA THR A 107 0.78 -5.96 -11.45
C THR A 107 1.93 -6.91 -11.14
N SER A 108 3.15 -6.39 -11.03
CA SER A 108 4.34 -7.16 -10.65
C SER A 108 4.24 -7.68 -9.22
N ALA A 109 3.79 -6.85 -8.28
CA ALA A 109 3.60 -7.24 -6.88
C ALA A 109 2.60 -8.40 -6.74
N ARG A 110 1.43 -8.28 -7.39
CA ARG A 110 0.42 -9.34 -7.44
C ARG A 110 0.97 -10.64 -8.04
N LYS A 111 1.69 -10.54 -9.16
CA LYS A 111 2.32 -11.71 -9.80
C LYS A 111 3.34 -12.39 -8.88
N LEU A 112 4.18 -11.62 -8.19
CA LEU A 112 5.16 -12.14 -7.23
C LEU A 112 4.48 -12.87 -6.06
N CYS A 113 3.34 -12.36 -5.60
CA CYS A 113 2.55 -12.99 -4.55
C CYS A 113 1.67 -14.17 -5.03
N GLY A 114 1.75 -14.55 -6.30
CA GLY A 114 0.93 -15.64 -6.86
C GLY A 114 -0.53 -15.27 -7.15
N ILE A 115 -0.88 -13.98 -7.11
CA ILE A 115 -2.24 -13.49 -7.32
C ILE A 115 -2.52 -13.41 -8.83
N LYS A 116 -3.34 -14.33 -9.32
CA LYS A 116 -3.80 -14.35 -10.72
C LYS A 116 -5.13 -13.61 -10.85
N VAL A 117 -5.14 -12.47 -11.55
CA VAL A 117 -6.36 -11.71 -11.82
C VAL A 117 -7.03 -12.22 -13.11
N PRO A 118 -8.24 -12.82 -13.05
CA PRO A 118 -8.95 -13.27 -14.24
C PRO A 118 -9.39 -12.10 -15.11
N LYS A 119 -9.52 -12.34 -16.42
CA LYS A 119 -9.99 -11.32 -17.37
C LYS A 119 -11.41 -10.86 -16.99
N GLY A 120 -11.63 -9.56 -16.95
CA GLY A 120 -12.94 -8.95 -16.64
C GLY A 120 -13.22 -8.77 -15.14
N GLN A 121 -12.35 -9.23 -14.25
CA GLN A 121 -12.48 -8.99 -12.81
C GLN A 121 -11.68 -7.77 -12.35
N LYS A 122 -12.16 -7.12 -11.30
CA LYS A 122 -11.47 -5.99 -10.67
C LYS A 122 -10.28 -6.50 -9.87
N ALA A 123 -9.08 -6.05 -10.23
CA ALA A 123 -7.84 -6.53 -9.61
C ALA A 123 -7.78 -6.31 -8.09
N LYS A 124 -8.30 -5.19 -7.58
CA LYS A 124 -8.35 -4.91 -6.13
C LYS A 124 -9.23 -5.91 -5.38
N ASP A 125 -10.40 -6.26 -5.93
CA ASP A 125 -11.33 -7.21 -5.30
C ASP A 125 -10.71 -8.62 -5.25
N VAL A 126 -10.06 -9.05 -6.35
CA VAL A 126 -9.36 -10.34 -6.41
C VAL A 126 -8.19 -10.39 -5.43
N ALA A 127 -7.40 -9.32 -5.34
CA ALA A 127 -6.29 -9.25 -4.40
C ALA A 127 -6.77 -9.32 -2.95
N LEU A 128 -7.81 -8.56 -2.59
CA LEU A 128 -8.40 -8.61 -1.25
C LEU A 128 -8.92 -10.00 -0.91
N GLN A 129 -9.67 -10.63 -1.81
CA GLN A 129 -10.18 -11.97 -1.58
C GLN A 129 -9.06 -12.98 -1.37
N PHE A 130 -8.02 -12.94 -2.21
CA PHE A 130 -6.84 -13.79 -2.06
C PHE A 130 -6.18 -13.61 -0.70
N VAL A 131 -5.99 -12.36 -0.24
CA VAL A 131 -5.37 -12.07 1.06
C VAL A 131 -6.25 -12.61 2.20
N VAL A 132 -7.56 -12.40 2.14
CA VAL A 132 -8.50 -12.92 3.15
C VAL A 132 -8.46 -14.45 3.22
N ASP A 133 -8.38 -15.13 2.08
CA ASP A 133 -8.41 -16.59 2.02
C ASP A 133 -7.09 -17.25 2.45
N ASN A 134 -5.96 -16.56 2.28
CA ASN A 134 -4.62 -17.14 2.43
C ASN A 134 -3.80 -16.54 3.59
N VAL A 135 -4.26 -15.46 4.23
CA VAL A 135 -3.52 -14.76 5.28
C VAL A 135 -4.38 -14.70 6.54
N PRO A 136 -4.29 -15.72 7.43
CA PRO A 136 -5.15 -15.82 8.62
C PRO A 136 -5.07 -14.62 9.58
N SER A 137 -3.93 -13.92 9.61
CA SER A 137 -3.73 -12.72 10.43
C SER A 137 -4.38 -11.47 9.84
N PHE A 138 -4.91 -11.53 8.62
CA PHE A 138 -5.64 -10.43 7.99
C PHE A 138 -7.11 -10.44 8.41
N ALA A 139 -7.39 -9.85 9.58
CA ALA A 139 -8.75 -9.78 10.12
C ALA A 139 -9.64 -8.80 9.33
N ILE A 140 -10.65 -9.32 8.63
CA ILE A 140 -11.60 -8.53 7.83
C ILE A 140 -12.94 -8.27 8.55
N GLU A 141 -13.43 -7.05 8.43
CA GLU A 141 -14.74 -6.65 8.92
C GLU A 141 -15.64 -6.23 7.76
N TYR A 142 -16.88 -6.72 7.81
CA TYR A 142 -17.90 -6.42 6.82
C TYR A 142 -18.91 -5.40 7.35
N THR A 143 -19.47 -4.62 6.44
CA THR A 143 -20.65 -3.80 6.67
C THR A 143 -21.89 -4.68 6.80
N ARG A 144 -23.00 -4.11 7.30
CA ARG A 144 -24.32 -4.79 7.33
C ARG A 144 -24.80 -5.30 5.97
N HIS A 145 -24.25 -4.78 4.87
CA HIS A 145 -24.58 -5.15 3.50
C HIS A 145 -23.64 -6.21 2.90
N GLY A 146 -22.72 -6.76 3.70
CA GLY A 146 -21.77 -7.79 3.26
C GLY A 146 -20.55 -7.27 2.49
N ASN A 147 -20.43 -5.95 2.28
CA ASN A 147 -19.23 -5.37 1.68
C ASN A 147 -18.14 -5.17 2.74
N PRO A 148 -16.85 -5.42 2.42
CA PRO A 148 -15.74 -5.03 3.29
C PRO A 148 -15.84 -3.56 3.71
N LYS A 149 -15.51 -3.25 4.96
CA LYS A 149 -15.42 -1.85 5.40
C LYS A 149 -14.36 -1.10 4.57
N ALA A 150 -14.50 0.23 4.50
CA ALA A 150 -13.52 1.06 3.79
C ALA A 150 -12.10 0.87 4.37
N GLY A 151 -11.09 0.90 3.50
CA GLY A 151 -9.69 0.71 3.87
C GLY A 151 -9.17 -0.72 3.79
N TYR A 152 -10.04 -1.73 3.71
CA TYR A 152 -9.59 -3.12 3.61
C TYR A 152 -8.88 -3.44 2.30
N ALA A 153 -9.35 -2.89 1.18
CA ALA A 153 -8.67 -3.04 -0.10
C ALA A 153 -7.27 -2.38 -0.06
N ASP A 154 -7.16 -1.17 0.50
CA ASP A 154 -5.89 -0.43 0.59
C ASP A 154 -4.90 -1.14 1.54
N ARG A 155 -5.40 -1.72 2.64
CA ARG A 155 -4.63 -2.61 3.53
C ARG A 155 -4.09 -3.81 2.77
N SER A 156 -4.95 -4.50 2.02
CA SER A 156 -4.58 -5.66 1.21
C SER A 156 -3.53 -5.30 0.17
N ASP A 157 -3.71 -4.20 -0.58
CA ASP A 157 -2.74 -3.76 -1.58
C ASP A 157 -1.39 -3.44 -0.91
N SER A 158 -1.37 -2.76 0.24
CA SER A 158 -0.12 -2.50 0.98
C SER A 158 0.57 -3.77 1.49
N TYR A 159 -0.19 -4.80 1.88
CA TYR A 159 0.34 -6.11 2.25
C TYR A 159 0.98 -6.80 1.04
N VAL A 160 0.30 -6.77 -0.11
CA VAL A 160 0.82 -7.33 -1.36
C VAL A 160 2.13 -6.64 -1.77
N ILE A 161 2.24 -5.32 -1.58
CA ILE A 161 3.50 -4.58 -1.79
C ILE A 161 4.59 -5.03 -0.83
N ALA A 162 4.31 -5.09 0.48
CA ALA A 162 5.28 -5.53 1.48
C ALA A 162 5.77 -6.97 1.22
N LYS A 163 4.84 -7.89 0.92
CA LYS A 163 5.16 -9.29 0.65
C LYS A 163 5.94 -9.46 -0.64
N ALA A 164 5.60 -8.70 -1.68
CA ALA A 164 6.37 -8.70 -2.92
C ALA A 164 7.81 -8.20 -2.69
N GLY A 165 7.99 -7.17 -1.86
CA GLY A 165 9.30 -6.70 -1.41
C GLY A 165 10.10 -7.79 -0.70
N LEU A 166 9.51 -8.45 0.30
CA LEU A 166 10.14 -9.58 1.00
C LEU A 166 10.62 -10.68 0.03
N ILE A 167 9.77 -11.05 -0.94
CA ILE A 167 10.10 -12.06 -1.95
C ILE A 167 11.28 -11.62 -2.84
N ARG A 168 11.46 -10.31 -3.08
CA ARG A 168 12.61 -9.80 -3.84
C ARG A 168 13.89 -9.93 -3.02
N GLU A 169 13.89 -9.51 -1.76
CA GLU A 169 15.05 -9.62 -0.88
C GLU A 169 15.53 -11.08 -0.74
N SER A 170 14.61 -12.04 -0.59
CA SER A 170 14.94 -13.46 -0.48
C SER A 170 15.55 -14.08 -1.75
N LYS A 171 15.48 -13.41 -2.91
CA LYS A 171 16.08 -13.88 -4.17
C LYS A 171 17.44 -13.26 -4.45
N GLU A 172 17.77 -12.16 -3.77
CA GLU A 172 19.03 -11.43 -3.90
C GLU A 172 20.07 -11.91 -2.88
N THR A 173 19.68 -12.80 -1.96
CA THR A 173 20.55 -13.50 -0.98
C THR A 173 20.84 -14.92 -1.44
#